data_AF-A0A0Q6U261-F1
#
_entry.id   AF-A0A0Q6U261-F1
#
_cell.length_a   1.000
_cell.length_b   1.000
_cell.length_c   1.000
_cell.angle_alpha   90.00
_cell.angle_beta   90.00
_cell.angle_gamma   90.00
#
_symmetry.space_group_name_H-M   'P 1'
#
loop_
_entity.id
_entity.type
_entity.pdbx_description
1 polymer ?
#
loop_
_entity_poly.entity_id
_entity_poly.type
_entity_poly.pdbx_seq_one_letter_code
_entity_poly.pdbx_strand_id
1 'polypeptide(L)'
;MLLDGPVALSAVATSGLPVTFESTTPGICTASGSQLTLVKAGECRVVASQGGGASSDGVQWAAADNVSQLFKVLKKTQQITFAPPDYVLSANSTSVALSATSPSGLPISFKTTTPATCTIEGSNLKLLGKGTCAVTAMAPSNENWAEQSVDRFVAVDPLLIADGFEPSGAGRGTSTTMSTKQGGNVAVNPWGSPLNAGWESCDGNAGGDWCYRDISPDGSTLTSALHYPESNWTPGGWQYGFNRIDIFAPGLSGFNSAGDTAGGVQVTTETALGFTLGINSGLYAANRPVVLHLNLGKQNNGCNVELSTLLWPMNGLTSYAVPLGNFAVTNACGLAGVTAASLDGDIRTLPNPITADGLAAFQAAMAKIVDARTSAMTLMKSSNVVQVRFRLMDVNDSQKTNGVYASDLTLKGAITIQ
;
A
#
# COMPACT_ATOMS: atom_id res chain seq x y z
N MET A 1 -26.37 12.14 -1.15
CA MET A 1 -25.52 13.34 -1.00
C MET A 1 -24.62 13.18 0.22
N LEU A 2 -23.35 13.59 0.16
CA LEU A 2 -22.47 13.62 1.34
C LEU A 2 -22.77 14.89 2.16
N LEU A 3 -22.44 14.87 3.46
CA LEU A 3 -22.61 15.99 4.39
C LEU A 3 -21.64 17.16 4.09
N ASP A 4 -21.68 17.75 2.90
CA ASP A 4 -20.83 18.88 2.54
C ASP A 4 -21.67 20.08 2.06
N GLY A 5 -21.53 21.20 2.77
CA GLY A 5 -22.03 22.53 2.41
C GLY A 5 -23.56 22.72 2.40
N PRO A 6 -24.03 23.98 2.42
CA PRO A 6 -25.42 24.30 2.09
C PRO A 6 -25.69 24.00 0.61
N VAL A 7 -26.83 23.38 0.33
CA VAL A 7 -27.27 22.98 -1.01
C VAL A 7 -28.30 23.99 -1.49
N ALA A 8 -28.08 24.58 -2.66
CA ALA A 8 -29.07 25.46 -3.27
C ALA A 8 -30.26 24.63 -3.80
N LEU A 9 -31.45 24.95 -3.31
CA LEU A 9 -32.72 24.41 -3.78
C LEU A 9 -33.23 25.25 -4.95
N SER A 10 -33.77 24.58 -5.97
CA SER A 10 -34.40 25.22 -7.11
C SER A 10 -35.66 24.47 -7.49
N ALA A 11 -36.72 25.22 -7.76
CA ALA A 11 -38.01 24.74 -8.24
C ALA A 11 -38.64 25.86 -9.08
N VAL A 12 -39.43 25.48 -10.07
CA VAL A 12 -40.08 26.41 -10.99
C VAL A 12 -41.59 26.13 -10.96
N ALA A 13 -42.38 27.18 -10.83
CA ALA A 13 -43.82 27.14 -11.03
C ALA A 13 -44.15 27.73 -12.41
N THR A 14 -45.07 27.12 -13.15
CA THR A 14 -45.48 27.62 -14.48
C THR A 14 -46.15 28.99 -14.43
N SER A 15 -46.68 29.37 -13.27
CA SER A 15 -47.24 30.71 -12.99
C SER A 15 -46.17 31.79 -12.82
N GLY A 16 -44.90 31.41 -12.64
CA GLY A 16 -43.82 32.34 -12.27
C GLY A 16 -43.90 32.86 -10.84
N LEU A 17 -44.85 32.39 -10.02
CA LEU A 17 -44.98 32.77 -8.61
C LEU A 17 -43.85 32.15 -7.75
N PRO A 18 -43.50 32.76 -6.60
CA PRO A 18 -42.47 32.25 -5.72
C PRO A 18 -42.77 30.85 -5.18
N VAL A 19 -41.73 30.01 -5.15
CA VAL A 19 -41.77 28.68 -4.50
C VAL A 19 -41.09 28.78 -3.14
N THR A 20 -41.71 28.22 -2.11
CA THR A 20 -41.13 28.05 -0.78
C THR A 20 -40.68 26.61 -0.56
N PHE A 21 -39.64 26.43 0.25
CA PHE A 21 -39.13 25.10 0.60
C PHE A 21 -39.25 24.86 2.10
N GLU A 22 -39.68 23.66 2.45
CA GLU A 22 -39.78 23.21 3.84
C GLU A 22 -39.19 21.80 3.97
N SER A 23 -38.37 21.57 4.99
CA SER A 23 -37.96 20.20 5.33
C SER A 23 -38.98 19.57 6.27
N THR A 24 -39.49 18.40 5.88
CA THR A 24 -40.34 17.56 6.75
C THR A 24 -39.54 16.61 7.64
N THR A 25 -38.20 16.65 7.51
CA THR A 25 -37.25 15.87 8.31
C THR A 25 -36.18 16.79 8.91
N PRO A 26 -36.54 17.78 9.75
CA PRO A 26 -35.62 18.81 10.26
C PRO A 26 -34.44 18.24 11.06
N GLY A 27 -34.60 17.05 11.66
CA GLY A 27 -33.50 16.33 12.34
C GLY A 27 -32.44 15.74 11.41
N ILE A 28 -32.70 15.67 10.09
CA ILE A 28 -31.78 15.18 9.05
C ILE A 28 -31.29 16.33 8.17
N CYS A 29 -32.17 17.26 7.83
CA CYS A 29 -31.85 18.42 7.00
C CYS A 29 -32.82 19.58 7.30
N THR A 30 -32.36 20.83 7.25
CA THR A 30 -33.19 22.02 7.43
C THR A 30 -33.22 22.85 6.15
N ALA A 31 -34.35 23.47 5.84
CA ALA A 31 -34.48 24.40 4.71
C ALA A 31 -34.73 25.81 5.24
N SER A 32 -33.99 26.79 4.73
CA SER A 32 -34.16 28.22 5.01
C SER A 32 -34.08 29.01 3.71
N GLY A 33 -35.21 29.56 3.27
CA GLY A 33 -35.35 30.09 1.92
C GLY A 33 -35.07 29.01 0.88
N SER A 34 -34.15 29.27 -0.05
CA SER A 34 -33.66 28.32 -1.04
C SER A 34 -32.38 27.59 -0.63
N GLN A 35 -31.97 27.66 0.65
CA GLN A 35 -30.80 26.93 1.15
C GLN A 35 -31.21 25.73 2.00
N LEU A 36 -30.66 24.57 1.65
CA LEU A 36 -30.80 23.34 2.42
C LEU A 36 -29.50 23.06 3.17
N THR A 37 -29.59 22.88 4.49
CA THR A 37 -28.48 22.48 5.33
C THR A 37 -28.66 21.02 5.74
N LEU A 38 -27.66 20.18 5.48
CA LEU A 38 -27.66 18.78 5.92
C LEU A 38 -27.16 18.71 7.37
N VAL A 39 -27.95 18.11 8.25
CA VAL A 39 -27.67 18.03 9.70
C VAL A 39 -26.92 16.72 10.01
N LYS A 40 -27.42 15.59 9.51
CA LYS A 40 -26.81 14.26 9.71
C LYS A 40 -27.21 13.26 8.63
N ALA A 41 -26.61 12.07 8.64
CA ALA A 41 -26.97 11.02 7.71
C ALA A 41 -28.39 10.48 7.99
N GLY A 42 -29.13 10.17 6.92
CA GLY A 42 -30.53 9.74 6.99
C GLY A 42 -31.30 10.11 5.73
N GLU A 43 -32.61 9.89 5.76
CA GLU A 43 -33.49 10.33 4.67
C GLU A 43 -33.93 11.77 4.89
N CYS A 44 -33.61 12.64 3.93
CA CYS A 44 -34.01 14.04 3.92
C CYS A 44 -35.19 14.21 2.97
N ARG A 45 -36.30 14.74 3.48
CA ARG A 45 -37.50 15.04 2.69
C ARG A 45 -37.78 16.54 2.67
N VAL A 46 -37.67 17.13 1.48
CA VAL A 46 -37.95 18.55 1.23
C VAL A 46 -39.23 18.67 0.41
N VAL A 47 -40.12 19.56 0.84
CA VAL A 47 -41.36 19.90 0.16
C VAL A 47 -41.20 21.27 -0.47
N ALA A 48 -41.49 21.37 -1.76
CA ALA A 48 -41.62 22.62 -2.50
C ALA A 48 -43.11 22.96 -2.62
N SER A 49 -43.47 24.18 -2.22
CA SER A 49 -44.85 24.66 -2.18
C SER A 49 -44.95 25.97 -2.94
N GLN A 50 -45.98 26.12 -3.78
CA GLN A 50 -46.28 27.37 -4.46
C GLN A 50 -47.70 27.81 -4.09
N GLY A 51 -47.79 28.91 -3.34
CA GLY A 51 -49.07 29.54 -3.02
C GLY A 51 -49.74 30.15 -4.26
N GLY A 52 -51.07 30.24 -4.23
CA GLY A 52 -51.83 30.94 -5.27
C GLY A 52 -51.60 32.45 -5.24
N GLY A 53 -51.90 33.15 -6.33
CA GLY A 53 -51.73 34.59 -6.43
C GLY A 53 -51.78 35.13 -7.86
N ALA A 54 -51.58 36.43 -8.00
CA ALA A 54 -51.49 37.12 -9.28
C ALA A 54 -50.07 37.02 -9.84
N SER A 55 -49.90 36.48 -11.05
CA SER A 55 -48.62 36.53 -11.77
C SER A 55 -48.33 37.96 -12.29
N SER A 56 -47.12 38.20 -12.80
CA SER A 56 -46.67 39.53 -13.26
C SER A 56 -47.49 40.11 -14.42
N ASP A 57 -48.21 39.27 -15.15
CA ASP A 57 -49.15 39.63 -16.22
C ASP A 57 -50.61 39.79 -15.72
N GLY A 58 -50.85 39.65 -14.42
CA GLY A 58 -52.15 39.83 -13.78
C GLY A 58 -53.07 38.60 -13.78
N VAL A 59 -52.63 37.47 -14.34
CA VAL A 59 -53.40 36.21 -14.32
C VAL A 59 -53.46 35.66 -12.90
N GLN A 60 -54.65 35.23 -12.47
CA GLN A 60 -54.85 34.65 -11.14
C GLN A 60 -54.64 33.14 -11.19
N TRP A 61 -53.76 32.64 -10.32
CA TRP A 61 -53.45 31.22 -10.19
C TRP A 61 -53.91 30.70 -8.83
N ALA A 62 -54.50 29.50 -8.81
CA ALA A 62 -54.69 28.75 -7.58
C ALA A 62 -53.35 28.27 -7.00
N ALA A 63 -53.33 27.84 -5.74
CA ALA A 63 -52.16 27.17 -5.17
C ALA A 63 -51.91 25.84 -5.91
N ALA A 64 -50.64 25.52 -6.16
CA ALA A 64 -50.27 24.23 -6.74
C ALA A 64 -50.17 23.14 -5.66
N ASP A 65 -50.26 21.88 -6.10
CA ASP A 65 -49.98 20.75 -5.23
C ASP A 65 -48.51 20.75 -4.79
N ASN A 66 -48.29 20.38 -3.53
CA ASN A 66 -46.95 20.28 -2.97
C ASN A 66 -46.17 19.14 -3.63
N VAL A 67 -44.93 19.42 -4.03
CA VAL A 67 -44.00 18.41 -4.58
C VAL A 67 -42.95 18.09 -3.55
N SER A 68 -42.78 16.81 -3.21
CA SER A 68 -41.74 16.37 -2.28
C SER A 68 -40.61 15.63 -2.96
N GLN A 69 -39.38 15.96 -2.60
CA GLN A 69 -38.18 15.21 -2.96
C GLN A 69 -37.61 14.51 -1.72
N LEU A 70 -37.39 13.20 -1.84
CA LEU A 70 -36.75 12.37 -0.81
C LEU A 70 -35.39 11.94 -1.32
N PHE A 71 -34.35 12.18 -0.54
CA PHE A 71 -33.01 11.69 -0.87
C PHE A 71 -32.24 11.25 0.36
N LYS A 72 -31.27 10.37 0.14
CA LYS A 72 -30.43 9.83 1.20
C LYS A 72 -29.18 10.70 1.42
N VAL A 73 -28.99 11.14 2.65
CA VAL A 73 -27.76 11.73 3.16
C VAL A 73 -26.88 10.58 3.66
N LEU A 74 -25.69 10.45 3.10
CA LEU A 74 -24.73 9.41 3.46
C LEU A 74 -23.81 9.89 4.60
N LYS A 75 -23.38 8.96 5.45
CA LYS A 75 -22.32 9.24 6.44
C LYS A 75 -21.00 9.54 5.72
N LYS A 76 -20.17 10.38 6.32
CA LYS A 76 -18.79 10.60 5.89
C LYS A 76 -17.94 9.37 6.21
N THR A 77 -16.98 9.04 5.36
CA THR A 77 -15.96 8.04 5.67
C THR A 77 -14.93 8.66 6.59
N GLN A 78 -14.62 8.01 7.72
CA GLN A 78 -13.56 8.46 8.63
C GLN A 78 -12.24 7.76 8.34
N GLN A 79 -11.12 8.46 8.51
CA GLN A 79 -9.78 7.88 8.41
C GLN A 79 -9.22 7.66 9.81
N ILE A 80 -8.68 6.45 10.06
CA ILE A 80 -8.03 6.13 11.33
C ILE A 80 -6.52 6.34 11.18
N THR A 81 -5.95 7.16 12.05
CA THR A 81 -4.50 7.29 12.22
C THR A 81 -4.06 6.30 13.28
N PHE A 82 -3.44 5.20 12.85
CA PHE A 82 -2.91 4.14 13.73
C PHE A 82 -1.50 3.74 13.27
N ALA A 83 -0.52 3.93 14.15
CA ALA A 83 0.89 3.69 13.89
C ALA A 83 1.54 3.02 15.11
N PRO A 84 1.29 1.73 15.36
CA PRO A 84 2.02 0.98 16.38
C PRO A 84 3.49 0.83 15.98
N PRO A 85 4.38 0.39 16.89
CA PRO A 85 5.74 0.00 16.53
C PRO A 85 5.72 -1.08 15.45
N ASP A 86 6.64 -1.01 14.48
CA ASP A 86 6.72 -2.01 13.41
C ASP A 86 7.21 -3.37 13.95
N TYR A 87 8.04 -3.36 15.00
CA TYR A 87 8.46 -4.55 15.73
C TYR A 87 8.73 -4.27 17.21
N VAL A 88 8.82 -5.34 18.00
CA VAL A 88 9.19 -5.31 19.41
C VAL A 88 10.14 -6.46 19.71
N LEU A 89 11.17 -6.18 20.51
CA LEU A 89 12.01 -7.21 21.12
C LEU A 89 11.46 -7.51 22.52
N SER A 90 11.01 -8.74 22.74
CA SER A 90 10.41 -9.19 24.00
C SER A 90 11.38 -9.10 25.18
N ALA A 91 12.69 -9.10 24.89
CA ALA A 91 13.74 -8.83 25.85
C ALA A 91 13.67 -7.42 26.47
N ASN A 92 13.09 -6.45 25.76
CA ASN A 92 13.03 -5.04 26.17
C ASN A 92 11.64 -4.64 26.70
N SER A 93 10.58 -5.28 26.23
CA SER A 93 9.22 -5.04 26.70
C SER A 93 8.33 -6.25 26.46
N THR A 94 7.42 -6.52 27.38
CA THR A 94 6.38 -7.55 27.25
C THR A 94 5.00 -6.97 26.91
N SER A 95 4.88 -5.65 26.84
CA SER A 95 3.63 -4.95 26.55
C SER A 95 3.86 -3.66 25.74
N VAL A 96 2.94 -3.35 24.83
CA VAL A 96 2.94 -2.12 24.02
C VAL A 96 1.65 -1.37 24.25
N ALA A 97 1.75 -0.09 24.58
CA ALA A 97 0.60 0.81 24.60
C ALA A 97 0.22 1.19 23.16
N LEU A 98 -1.02 0.89 22.77
CA LEU A 98 -1.59 1.26 21.48
C LEU A 98 -2.30 2.60 21.57
N SER A 99 -2.17 3.40 20.51
CA SER A 99 -2.88 4.67 20.37
C SER A 99 -3.29 4.86 18.92
N ALA A 100 -4.52 5.31 18.71
CA ALA A 100 -5.08 5.61 17.41
C ALA A 100 -6.09 6.75 17.54
N THR A 101 -6.25 7.52 16.47
CA THR A 101 -7.20 8.64 16.42
C THR A 101 -8.05 8.59 15.16
N SER A 102 -9.21 9.24 15.21
CA SER A 102 -10.12 9.42 14.08
C SER A 102 -10.78 10.80 14.14
N PRO A 103 -11.09 11.43 12.99
CA PRO A 103 -11.85 12.69 12.94
C PRO A 103 -13.21 12.66 13.63
N SER A 104 -13.80 11.47 13.87
CA SER A 104 -15.07 11.36 14.59
C SER A 104 -14.96 11.68 16.09
N GLY A 105 -13.75 11.67 16.65
CA GLY A 105 -13.48 11.86 18.08
C GLY A 105 -13.99 10.74 18.98
N LEU A 106 -14.52 9.65 18.40
CA LEU A 106 -15.02 8.50 19.15
C LEU A 106 -13.85 7.63 19.67
N PRO A 107 -14.01 6.96 20.83
CA PRO A 107 -13.01 6.02 21.32
C PRO A 107 -12.70 4.92 20.32
N ILE A 108 -11.41 4.67 20.06
CA ILE A 108 -10.94 3.58 19.22
C ILE A 108 -10.83 2.30 20.06
N SER A 109 -11.33 1.20 19.51
CA SER A 109 -11.14 -0.14 20.09
C SER A 109 -10.08 -0.91 19.32
N PHE A 110 -9.37 -1.80 20.01
CA PHE A 110 -8.32 -2.64 19.43
C PHE A 110 -8.66 -4.11 19.59
N LYS A 111 -8.40 -4.91 18.54
CA LYS A 111 -8.50 -6.37 18.57
C LYS A 111 -7.32 -7.00 17.85
N THR A 112 -7.03 -8.25 18.15
CA THR A 112 -6.03 -9.05 17.43
C THR A 112 -6.67 -10.28 16.81
N THR A 113 -6.18 -10.67 15.63
CA THR A 113 -6.54 -11.93 14.96
C THR A 113 -5.48 -13.01 15.14
N THR A 114 -4.41 -12.74 15.89
CA THR A 114 -3.28 -13.63 16.15
C THR A 114 -3.09 -13.89 17.66
N PRO A 115 -4.08 -14.53 18.32
CA PRO A 115 -4.09 -14.72 19.78
C PRO A 115 -2.96 -15.64 20.29
N ALA A 116 -2.30 -16.39 19.41
CA ALA A 116 -1.12 -17.19 19.77
C ALA A 116 0.14 -16.32 19.98
N THR A 117 0.22 -15.17 19.30
CA THR A 117 1.38 -14.28 19.33
C THR A 117 1.18 -13.13 20.31
N CYS A 118 -0.05 -12.62 20.43
CA CYS A 118 -0.36 -11.47 21.27
C CYS A 118 -1.82 -11.45 21.74
N THR A 119 -2.09 -10.72 22.81
CA THR A 119 -3.46 -10.42 23.30
C THR A 119 -3.63 -8.93 23.52
N ILE A 120 -4.86 -8.44 23.47
CA ILE A 120 -5.17 -7.03 23.71
C ILE A 120 -6.11 -6.88 24.90
N GLU A 121 -5.70 -6.09 25.88
CA GLU A 121 -6.51 -5.70 27.04
C GLU A 121 -6.66 -4.17 27.05
N GLY A 122 -7.86 -3.69 26.70
CA GLY A 122 -8.10 -2.26 26.49
C GLY A 122 -7.27 -1.74 25.30
N SER A 123 -6.31 -0.87 25.58
CA SER A 123 -5.33 -0.36 24.61
C SER A 123 -3.92 -0.95 24.79
N ASN A 124 -3.75 -1.97 25.62
CA ASN A 124 -2.46 -2.61 25.84
C ASN A 124 -2.37 -3.93 25.07
N LEU A 125 -1.37 -4.02 24.19
CA LEU A 125 -0.98 -5.23 23.48
C LEU A 125 0.06 -5.97 24.31
N LYS A 126 -0.28 -7.17 24.79
CA LYS A 126 0.64 -8.07 25.50
C LYS A 126 1.26 -9.07 24.53
N LEU A 127 2.56 -9.29 24.65
CA LEU A 127 3.31 -10.25 23.85
C LEU A 127 3.22 -11.63 24.50
N LEU A 128 2.88 -12.65 23.71
CA LEU A 128 2.75 -14.04 24.18
C LEU A 128 3.80 -14.97 23.56
N GLY A 129 4.25 -14.65 22.34
CA GLY A 129 5.24 -15.44 21.62
C GLY A 129 5.81 -14.67 20.44
N LYS A 130 6.80 -15.27 19.78
CA LYS A 130 7.43 -14.72 18.58
C LYS A 130 6.48 -14.75 17.38
N GLY A 131 6.77 -13.93 16.37
CA GLY A 131 6.07 -13.89 15.09
C GLY A 131 5.21 -12.64 14.91
N THR A 132 4.26 -12.70 13.97
CA THR A 132 3.42 -11.54 13.62
C THR A 132 2.23 -11.36 14.55
N CYS A 133 2.14 -10.21 15.22
CA CYS A 133 0.93 -9.77 15.89
C CYS A 133 0.10 -8.87 14.97
N ALA A 134 -1.04 -9.37 14.48
CA ALA A 134 -2.00 -8.60 13.69
C ALA A 134 -2.94 -7.83 14.63
N VAL A 135 -3.07 -6.52 14.42
CA VAL A 135 -3.85 -5.61 15.25
C VAL A 135 -4.80 -4.78 14.38
N THR A 136 -6.08 -4.87 14.68
CA THR A 136 -7.12 -4.03 14.08
C THR A 136 -7.47 -2.90 15.03
N ALA A 137 -7.33 -1.66 14.59
CA ALA A 137 -7.91 -0.49 15.23
C ALA A 137 -9.28 -0.18 14.59
N MET A 138 -10.32 -0.01 15.39
CA MET A 138 -11.71 0.14 14.93
C MET A 138 -12.35 1.40 15.50
N ALA A 139 -12.79 2.29 14.61
CA ALA A 139 -13.57 3.46 14.92
C ALA A 139 -15.06 3.17 14.68
N PRO A 140 -15.93 3.26 15.71
CA PRO A 140 -17.34 2.97 15.55
C PRO A 140 -18.04 3.99 14.65
N SER A 141 -19.21 3.63 14.12
CA SER A 141 -20.06 4.60 13.42
C SER A 141 -20.83 5.50 14.39
N ASN A 142 -21.16 6.73 13.96
CA ASN A 142 -22.15 7.59 14.62
C ASN A 142 -23.11 8.19 13.58
N GLU A 143 -23.84 9.25 13.94
CA GLU A 143 -24.80 9.89 13.03
C GLU A 143 -24.18 10.58 11.81
N ASN A 144 -22.89 10.91 11.85
CA ASN A 144 -22.18 11.64 10.80
C ASN A 144 -21.09 10.81 10.11
N TRP A 145 -20.50 9.82 10.80
CA TRP A 145 -19.36 9.03 10.33
C TRP A 145 -19.70 7.54 10.25
N ALA A 146 -19.35 6.91 9.11
CA ALA A 146 -19.46 5.47 8.92
C ALA A 146 -18.38 4.74 9.71
N GLU A 147 -18.62 3.51 10.17
CA GLU A 147 -17.60 2.69 10.82
C GLU A 147 -16.40 2.50 9.91
N GLN A 148 -15.20 2.45 10.50
CA GLN A 148 -13.97 2.14 9.78
C GLN A 148 -13.06 1.27 10.66
N SER A 149 -12.24 0.44 10.01
CA SER A 149 -11.13 -0.26 10.66
C SER A 149 -9.85 -0.12 9.85
N VAL A 150 -8.72 -0.25 10.53
CA VAL A 150 -7.40 -0.32 9.90
C VAL A 150 -6.57 -1.39 10.59
N ASP A 151 -5.92 -2.23 9.78
CA ASP A 151 -5.04 -3.29 10.25
C ASP A 151 -3.58 -2.85 10.21
N ARG A 152 -2.83 -3.26 11.23
CA ARG A 152 -1.38 -3.11 11.34
C ARG A 152 -0.77 -4.40 11.87
N PHE A 153 0.50 -4.60 11.59
CA PHE A 153 1.26 -5.73 12.10
C PHE A 153 2.39 -5.22 13.00
N VAL A 154 2.64 -5.94 14.08
CA VAL A 154 3.79 -5.75 14.96
C VAL A 154 4.56 -7.07 14.96
N ALA A 155 5.81 -7.06 14.47
CA ALA A 155 6.67 -8.24 14.51
C ALA A 155 7.24 -8.43 15.93
N VAL A 156 7.14 -9.62 16.50
CA VAL A 156 7.66 -9.95 17.83
C VAL A 156 8.90 -10.81 17.70
N ASP A 157 10.03 -10.31 18.20
CA ASP A 157 11.37 -10.92 18.06
C ASP A 157 11.73 -11.35 16.63
N PRO A 158 11.58 -10.48 15.61
CA PRO A 158 11.91 -10.84 14.24
C PRO A 158 13.42 -10.97 14.02
N LEU A 159 13.79 -11.70 12.97
CA LEU A 159 15.09 -11.53 12.33
C LEU A 159 15.09 -10.21 11.54
N LEU A 160 16.05 -9.34 11.84
CA LEU A 160 16.05 -7.97 11.35
C LEU A 160 16.95 -7.82 10.13
N ILE A 161 16.38 -7.39 9.00
CA ILE A 161 17.12 -7.02 7.79
C ILE A 161 17.53 -5.54 7.86
N ALA A 162 16.60 -4.66 8.27
CA ALA A 162 16.84 -3.23 8.39
C ALA A 162 15.92 -2.60 9.45
N ASP A 163 16.41 -1.66 10.25
CA ASP A 163 15.64 -0.83 11.21
C ASP A 163 15.67 0.63 10.75
N GLY A 164 15.41 0.81 9.47
CA GLY A 164 15.60 2.08 8.79
C GLY A 164 16.99 2.22 8.19
N PHE A 165 17.28 3.45 7.80
CA PHE A 165 18.34 3.81 6.89
C PHE A 165 19.24 4.87 7.52
N GLU A 166 20.52 4.86 7.17
CA GLU A 166 21.44 5.93 7.54
C GLU A 166 21.02 7.22 6.81
N PRO A 167 20.78 8.34 7.52
CA PRO A 167 20.35 9.58 6.89
C PRO A 167 21.37 10.08 5.87
N SER A 168 20.94 10.24 4.62
CA SER A 168 21.73 10.89 3.55
C SER A 168 20.97 12.00 2.83
N GLY A 169 19.72 12.25 3.21
CA GLY A 169 18.81 13.18 2.53
C GLY A 169 18.50 12.80 1.08
N ALA A 170 17.99 13.77 0.33
CA ALA A 170 17.62 13.60 -1.07
C ALA A 170 18.84 13.57 -2.00
N GLY A 171 18.73 12.81 -3.10
CA GLY A 171 19.70 12.83 -4.18
C GLY A 171 19.11 12.45 -5.54
N ARG A 172 19.88 12.71 -6.61
CA ARG A 172 19.47 12.48 -8.01
C ARG A 172 20.17 11.28 -8.63
N GLY A 173 19.42 10.43 -9.32
CA GLY A 173 19.97 9.25 -9.99
C GLY A 173 20.07 7.99 -9.14
N THR A 174 20.85 7.03 -9.62
CA THR A 174 21.17 5.79 -8.92
C THR A 174 22.00 6.04 -7.66
N SER A 175 21.92 5.15 -6.68
CA SER A 175 22.81 5.16 -5.52
C SER A 175 23.13 3.75 -5.08
N THR A 176 24.40 3.49 -4.77
CA THR A 176 24.91 2.21 -4.21
C THR A 176 25.72 2.42 -2.94
N THR A 177 25.68 3.64 -2.39
CA THR A 177 26.49 4.06 -1.24
C THR A 177 25.65 4.28 0.01
N MET A 178 24.35 3.99 -0.05
CA MET A 178 23.46 4.09 1.11
C MET A 178 23.59 2.83 1.97
N SER A 179 23.14 2.92 3.21
CA SER A 179 23.13 1.78 4.11
C SER A 179 21.93 1.81 5.04
N THR A 180 21.61 0.64 5.57
CA THR A 180 20.71 0.48 6.71
C THR A 180 21.43 0.90 7.98
N LYS A 181 20.69 1.18 9.05
CA LYS A 181 21.29 1.47 10.38
C LYS A 181 22.12 0.30 10.94
N GLN A 182 21.93 -0.89 10.40
CA GLN A 182 22.68 -2.10 10.71
C GLN A 182 23.89 -2.35 9.79
N GLY A 183 24.22 -1.39 8.92
CA GLY A 183 25.39 -1.45 8.04
C GLY A 183 25.23 -2.39 6.84
N GLY A 184 24.02 -2.87 6.55
CA GLY A 184 23.72 -3.54 5.28
C GLY A 184 23.62 -2.52 4.14
N ASN A 185 24.27 -2.77 3.02
CA ASN A 185 24.25 -1.88 1.85
C ASN A 185 22.82 -1.74 1.29
N VAL A 186 22.50 -0.53 0.84
CA VAL A 186 21.25 -0.21 0.18
C VAL A 186 21.56 0.38 -1.19
N ALA A 187 21.02 -0.25 -2.22
CA ALA A 187 21.13 0.24 -3.58
C ALA A 187 19.76 0.63 -4.13
N VAL A 188 19.65 1.84 -4.66
CA VAL A 188 18.47 2.36 -5.31
C VAL A 188 18.75 2.56 -6.79
N ASN A 189 17.91 1.94 -7.60
CA ASN A 189 18.04 1.85 -9.04
C ASN A 189 19.47 1.50 -9.48
N PRO A 190 20.18 0.53 -8.85
CA PRO A 190 21.56 0.25 -9.24
C PRO A 190 21.65 -0.17 -10.70
N TRP A 191 22.70 0.29 -11.38
CA TRP A 191 23.12 -0.01 -12.76
C TRP A 191 23.46 -1.50 -13.01
N GLY A 192 22.65 -2.41 -12.49
CA GLY A 192 22.87 -3.84 -12.55
C GLY A 192 21.55 -4.56 -12.68
N SER A 193 20.84 -4.34 -13.79
CA SER A 193 20.00 -5.40 -14.32
C SER A 193 20.92 -6.56 -14.74
N PRO A 194 20.63 -7.82 -14.41
CA PRO A 194 21.25 -8.99 -15.05
C PRO A 194 21.01 -9.05 -16.57
N LEU A 195 20.36 -8.04 -17.16
CA LEU A 195 20.21 -7.86 -18.59
C LEU A 195 21.01 -6.62 -18.99
N ASN A 196 22.18 -6.88 -19.54
CA ASN A 196 23.26 -5.98 -19.91
C ASN A 196 22.87 -4.89 -20.93
N ALA A 197 21.95 -3.98 -20.59
CA ALA A 197 21.44 -2.97 -21.51
C ALA A 197 21.62 -1.56 -20.91
N GLY A 198 22.71 -0.88 -21.30
CA GLY A 198 23.15 0.41 -20.77
C GLY A 198 22.29 1.63 -21.11
N TRP A 199 20.97 1.47 -21.30
CA TRP A 199 20.02 2.53 -21.63
C TRP A 199 19.04 2.86 -20.47
N GLU A 200 19.06 2.10 -19.37
CA GLU A 200 18.27 2.32 -18.14
C GLU A 200 18.90 3.42 -17.23
N SER A 201 19.58 4.40 -17.82
CA SER A 201 20.52 5.27 -17.10
C SER A 201 19.83 6.35 -16.27
N CYS A 202 19.50 6.05 -15.03
CA CYS A 202 19.22 7.06 -13.98
C CYS A 202 20.50 7.86 -13.64
N ASP A 203 21.11 8.49 -14.65
CA ASP A 203 22.38 9.20 -14.52
C ASP A 203 22.10 10.64 -14.11
N GLY A 204 22.57 11.02 -12.90
CA GLY A 204 22.46 12.38 -12.39
C GLY A 204 23.16 13.42 -13.27
N ASN A 205 24.02 12.98 -14.20
CA ASN A 205 24.73 13.84 -15.15
C ASN A 205 23.96 14.10 -16.45
N ALA A 206 22.87 13.38 -16.73
CA ALA A 206 22.11 13.52 -17.99
C ALA A 206 21.14 14.74 -18.01
N GLY A 207 21.27 15.67 -17.06
CA GLY A 207 20.51 16.93 -17.06
C GLY A 207 19.00 16.81 -16.79
N GLY A 208 18.51 15.66 -16.31
CA GLY A 208 17.08 15.45 -16.06
C GLY A 208 16.75 14.97 -14.64
N ASP A 209 15.73 15.57 -14.03
CA ASP A 209 15.25 15.33 -12.65
C ASP A 209 14.29 14.14 -12.54
N TRP A 210 14.44 13.15 -13.42
CA TRP A 210 13.47 12.09 -13.60
C TRP A 210 13.74 10.85 -12.76
N CYS A 211 14.73 10.86 -11.89
CA CYS A 211 14.93 9.80 -10.92
C CYS A 211 15.58 10.36 -9.66
N TYR A 212 15.01 10.02 -8.51
CA TYR A 212 15.49 10.52 -7.24
C TYR A 212 15.28 9.51 -6.14
N ARG A 213 15.99 9.74 -5.05
CA ARG A 213 15.83 9.05 -3.79
C ARG A 213 15.84 10.06 -2.66
N ASP A 214 15.17 9.74 -1.58
CA ASP A 214 15.17 10.54 -0.37
C ASP A 214 15.09 9.64 0.85
N ILE A 215 15.96 9.91 1.83
CA ILE A 215 15.89 9.30 3.15
C ILE A 215 15.42 10.37 4.11
N SER A 216 14.34 10.10 4.84
CA SER A 216 13.81 11.06 5.82
C SER A 216 14.88 11.42 6.87
N PRO A 217 14.83 12.62 7.47
CA PRO A 217 15.85 13.06 8.41
C PRO A 217 16.09 12.13 9.61
N ASP A 218 15.06 11.39 10.03
CA ASP A 218 15.10 10.38 11.12
C ASP A 218 15.56 8.98 10.65
N GLY A 219 15.82 8.83 9.35
CA GLY A 219 16.17 7.57 8.70
C GLY A 219 15.04 6.55 8.67
N SER A 220 13.80 6.92 8.99
CA SER A 220 12.68 5.98 9.09
C SER A 220 12.10 5.59 7.74
N THR A 221 12.30 6.38 6.69
CA THR A 221 11.78 6.09 5.35
C THR A 221 12.85 6.27 4.29
N LEU A 222 12.80 5.40 3.28
CA LEU A 222 13.52 5.53 2.02
C LEU A 222 12.48 5.59 0.90
N THR A 223 12.47 6.70 0.17
CA THR A 223 11.68 6.86 -1.04
C THR A 223 12.60 6.75 -2.24
N SER A 224 12.20 5.96 -3.23
CA SER A 224 12.76 5.98 -4.57
C SER A 224 11.67 6.36 -5.56
N ALA A 225 12.02 7.16 -6.55
CA ALA A 225 11.12 7.57 -7.60
C ALA A 225 11.83 7.53 -8.94
N LEU A 226 11.06 7.16 -9.97
CA LEU A 226 11.45 7.17 -11.36
C LEU A 226 10.28 7.78 -12.15
N HIS A 227 10.50 9.00 -12.64
CA HIS A 227 9.58 9.94 -13.29
C HIS A 227 9.99 10.18 -14.75
N TYR A 228 9.84 9.19 -15.62
CA TYR A 228 10.37 9.27 -16.99
C TYR A 228 9.76 10.46 -17.77
N PRO A 229 10.55 11.39 -18.34
CA PRO A 229 10.02 12.57 -19.02
C PRO A 229 9.24 12.17 -20.27
N GLU A 230 8.05 12.74 -20.46
CA GLU A 230 7.23 12.48 -21.64
C GLU A 230 7.94 12.87 -22.95
N SER A 231 8.82 13.88 -22.93
CA SER A 231 9.63 14.29 -24.07
C SER A 231 10.58 13.20 -24.58
N ASN A 232 10.94 12.25 -23.71
CA ASN A 232 11.85 11.16 -24.04
C ASN A 232 11.09 9.91 -24.50
N TRP A 233 9.76 9.91 -24.39
CA TRP A 233 8.90 8.81 -24.80
C TRP A 233 8.72 8.79 -26.33
N THR A 234 9.11 7.67 -26.94
CA THR A 234 8.93 7.44 -28.38
C THR A 234 7.81 6.42 -28.60
N PRO A 235 6.66 6.81 -29.21
CA PRO A 235 5.58 5.88 -29.48
C PRO A 235 6.04 4.66 -30.29
N GLY A 236 5.71 3.46 -29.82
CA GLY A 236 6.10 2.19 -30.45
C GLY A 236 7.55 1.76 -30.22
N GLY A 237 8.35 2.54 -29.48
CA GLY A 237 9.66 2.11 -29.01
C GLY A 237 9.56 1.20 -27.79
N TRP A 238 10.45 0.21 -27.66
CA TRP A 238 10.59 -0.58 -26.44
C TRP A 238 11.19 0.30 -25.34
N GLN A 239 10.40 0.65 -24.31
CA GLN A 239 10.88 1.41 -23.15
C GLN A 239 10.53 0.64 -21.87
N TYR A 240 11.54 0.30 -21.07
CA TYR A 240 11.38 -0.22 -19.71
C TYR A 240 12.07 0.71 -18.73
N GLY A 241 11.37 1.05 -17.66
CA GLY A 241 11.95 1.59 -16.44
C GLY A 241 11.72 0.59 -15.31
N PHE A 242 12.68 0.42 -14.42
CA PHE A 242 12.46 -0.33 -13.20
C PHE A 242 12.80 0.56 -12.02
N ASN A 243 11.82 0.82 -11.15
CA ASN A 243 12.15 1.31 -9.83
C ASN A 243 12.50 0.12 -8.95
N ARG A 244 13.72 0.14 -8.41
CA ARG A 244 14.31 -0.96 -7.66
C ARG A 244 14.98 -0.45 -6.40
N ILE A 245 14.71 -1.15 -5.30
CA ILE A 245 15.42 -0.97 -4.03
C ILE A 245 15.96 -2.33 -3.60
N ASP A 246 17.28 -2.45 -3.50
CA ASP A 246 17.99 -3.59 -2.96
C ASP A 246 18.46 -3.28 -1.55
N ILE A 247 18.24 -4.20 -0.63
CA ILE A 247 18.63 -4.04 0.77
C ILE A 247 19.35 -5.32 1.19
N PHE A 248 20.65 -5.19 1.43
CA PHE A 248 21.47 -6.28 1.94
C PHE A 248 21.24 -6.45 3.44
N ALA A 249 21.34 -7.70 3.90
CA ALA A 249 21.29 -8.04 5.31
C ALA A 249 22.39 -7.32 6.11
N PRO A 250 22.25 -7.21 7.45
CA PRO A 250 23.18 -6.51 8.32
C PRO A 250 24.65 -6.85 8.05
N GLY A 251 25.48 -5.80 7.92
CA GLY A 251 26.93 -5.91 7.69
C GLY A 251 27.37 -6.40 6.31
N LEU A 252 26.45 -6.68 5.37
CA LEU A 252 26.80 -7.12 4.02
C LEU A 252 26.78 -5.96 3.03
N SER A 253 27.81 -5.89 2.18
CA SER A 253 27.92 -4.89 1.11
C SER A 253 27.65 -5.42 -0.30
N GLY A 254 27.58 -6.74 -0.45
CA GLY A 254 27.43 -7.41 -1.74
C GLY A 254 27.42 -8.93 -1.60
N PHE A 255 27.28 -9.62 -2.73
CA PHE A 255 27.46 -11.08 -2.80
C PHE A 255 28.94 -11.44 -2.92
N ASN A 256 29.30 -12.59 -2.37
CA ASN A 256 30.61 -13.19 -2.63
C ASN A 256 30.67 -13.69 -4.09
N SER A 257 31.74 -13.34 -4.80
CA SER A 257 31.97 -13.78 -6.17
C SER A 257 32.65 -15.16 -6.25
N ALA A 258 33.32 -15.58 -5.18
CA ALA A 258 34.16 -16.78 -5.14
C ALA A 258 33.50 -18.01 -4.48
N GLY A 259 32.24 -17.91 -4.08
CA GLY A 259 31.48 -19.00 -3.46
C GLY A 259 30.23 -18.52 -2.74
N ASP A 260 29.67 -19.37 -1.88
CA ASP A 260 28.56 -19.00 -1.01
C ASP A 260 28.90 -17.70 -0.22
N THR A 261 27.92 -16.82 -0.09
CA THR A 261 28.06 -15.58 0.66
C THR A 261 27.90 -15.89 2.15
N ALA A 262 28.94 -15.61 2.93
CA ALA A 262 28.90 -15.76 4.39
C ALA A 262 28.11 -14.61 5.03
N GLY A 263 27.48 -14.88 6.19
CA GLY A 263 26.60 -13.93 6.87
C GLY A 263 25.19 -13.90 6.28
N GLY A 264 24.42 -12.86 6.58
CA GLY A 264 23.01 -12.74 6.22
C GLY A 264 22.07 -13.27 7.30
N VAL A 265 20.80 -13.40 6.95
CA VAL A 265 19.73 -13.80 7.87
C VAL A 265 19.32 -15.25 7.62
N GLN A 266 19.49 -16.12 8.61
CA GLN A 266 19.12 -17.52 8.51
C GLN A 266 17.66 -17.73 8.91
N VAL A 267 16.83 -18.20 7.98
CA VAL A 267 15.45 -18.59 8.28
C VAL A 267 15.44 -19.95 8.95
N THR A 268 14.78 -20.05 10.09
CA THR A 268 14.65 -21.29 10.86
C THR A 268 13.19 -21.63 11.09
N THR A 269 12.48 -20.74 11.79
CA THR A 269 11.08 -20.92 12.21
C THR A 269 10.14 -19.85 11.65
N GLU A 270 10.72 -18.81 11.07
CA GLU A 270 10.03 -17.66 10.53
C GLU A 270 9.19 -18.08 9.31
N THR A 271 8.07 -17.39 9.13
CA THR A 271 7.02 -17.74 8.18
C THR A 271 6.62 -16.59 7.27
N ALA A 272 7.03 -15.35 7.58
CA ALA A 272 6.71 -14.20 6.75
C ALA A 272 7.86 -13.19 6.62
N LEU A 273 7.89 -12.49 5.48
CA LEU A 273 8.65 -11.26 5.27
C LEU A 273 7.77 -10.06 5.67
N GLY A 274 8.18 -9.32 6.69
CA GLY A 274 7.50 -8.13 7.20
C GLY A 274 8.16 -6.83 6.72
N PHE A 275 7.36 -5.86 6.27
CA PHE A 275 7.81 -4.52 5.91
C PHE A 275 6.61 -3.57 5.77
N THR A 276 6.87 -2.27 5.72
CA THR A 276 5.85 -1.26 5.42
C THR A 276 6.20 -0.54 4.11
N LEU A 277 5.26 -0.53 3.17
CA LEU A 277 5.44 -0.03 1.80
C LEU A 277 4.28 0.89 1.38
N GLY A 278 4.61 1.97 0.67
CA GLY A 278 3.67 2.83 -0.05
C GLY A 278 4.09 3.03 -1.50
N ILE A 279 3.11 3.27 -2.36
CA ILE A 279 3.30 3.66 -3.76
C ILE A 279 2.45 4.89 -4.08
N ASN A 280 2.75 5.59 -5.17
CA ASN A 280 1.90 6.68 -5.64
C ASN A 280 0.50 6.17 -6.08
N SER A 281 -0.50 7.03 -5.93
CA SER A 281 -1.91 6.71 -6.17
C SER A 281 -2.20 6.24 -7.60
N GLY A 282 -1.46 6.75 -8.59
CA GLY A 282 -1.58 6.34 -10.00
C GLY A 282 -1.25 4.87 -10.22
N LEU A 283 -0.16 4.38 -9.62
CA LEU A 283 0.21 2.96 -9.72
C LEU A 283 -0.75 2.04 -8.96
N TYR A 284 -1.26 2.49 -7.81
CA TYR A 284 -2.28 1.77 -7.07
C TYR A 284 -3.56 1.63 -7.92
N ALA A 285 -4.04 2.74 -8.51
CA ALA A 285 -5.23 2.74 -9.36
C ALA A 285 -5.04 1.87 -10.63
N ALA A 286 -3.81 1.81 -11.15
CA ALA A 286 -3.45 0.94 -12.27
C ALA A 286 -3.29 -0.53 -11.89
N ASN A 287 -3.49 -0.90 -10.61
CA ASN A 287 -3.37 -2.25 -10.09
C ASN A 287 -2.03 -2.89 -10.49
N ARG A 288 -0.92 -2.25 -10.09
CA ARG A 288 0.44 -2.68 -10.48
C ARG A 288 1.12 -3.41 -9.34
N PRO A 289 1.56 -4.67 -9.52
CA PRO A 289 2.24 -5.39 -8.47
C PRO A 289 3.71 -4.96 -8.33
N VAL A 290 4.28 -5.22 -7.16
CA VAL A 290 5.72 -5.15 -6.89
C VAL A 290 6.25 -6.58 -6.86
N VAL A 291 7.32 -6.86 -7.60
CA VAL A 291 8.03 -8.13 -7.48
C VAL A 291 8.95 -8.05 -6.26
N LEU A 292 8.76 -8.98 -5.35
CA LEU A 292 9.64 -9.14 -4.20
C LEU A 292 10.62 -10.26 -4.51
N HIS A 293 11.91 -10.02 -4.26
CA HIS A 293 12.93 -11.06 -4.33
C HIS A 293 13.60 -11.27 -2.97
N LEU A 294 13.89 -12.54 -2.68
CA LEU A 294 14.84 -12.94 -1.67
C LEU A 294 16.00 -13.62 -2.38
N ASN A 295 17.18 -13.01 -2.33
CA ASN A 295 18.39 -13.61 -2.84
C ASN A 295 19.11 -14.33 -1.70
N LEU A 296 19.38 -15.61 -1.92
CA LEU A 296 20.09 -16.44 -0.95
C LEU A 296 21.58 -16.33 -1.17
N GLY A 297 22.35 -16.47 -0.10
CA GLY A 297 23.82 -16.58 -0.15
C GLY A 297 24.33 -17.88 -0.77
N LYS A 298 23.46 -18.68 -1.40
CA LYS A 298 23.82 -19.92 -2.08
C LYS A 298 24.22 -19.62 -3.51
N GLN A 299 25.47 -19.92 -3.85
CA GLN A 299 26.04 -19.62 -5.16
C GLN A 299 26.43 -20.90 -5.91
N ASN A 300 26.33 -20.84 -7.24
CA ASN A 300 26.96 -21.80 -8.14
C ASN A 300 27.46 -21.08 -9.39
N ASN A 301 28.75 -21.21 -9.71
CA ASN A 301 29.40 -20.60 -10.88
C ASN A 301 29.08 -19.11 -11.09
N GLY A 302 29.20 -18.28 -10.05
CA GLY A 302 28.94 -16.84 -10.18
C GLY A 302 27.48 -16.42 -9.99
N CYS A 303 26.54 -17.36 -9.95
CA CYS A 303 25.10 -17.10 -9.83
C CYS A 303 24.60 -17.38 -8.41
N ASN A 304 23.86 -16.45 -7.80
CA ASN A 304 23.21 -16.64 -6.49
C ASN A 304 21.73 -16.97 -6.65
N VAL A 305 21.24 -17.93 -5.88
CA VAL A 305 19.85 -18.37 -5.94
C VAL A 305 18.90 -17.21 -5.66
N GLU A 306 17.90 -17.05 -6.53
CA GLU A 306 16.87 -16.02 -6.40
C GLU A 306 15.50 -16.67 -6.21
N LEU A 307 14.78 -16.19 -5.20
CA LEU A 307 13.40 -16.51 -4.93
C LEU A 307 12.54 -15.29 -5.24
N SER A 308 11.33 -15.48 -5.76
CA SER A 308 10.44 -14.36 -6.06
C SER A 308 8.97 -14.65 -5.80
N THR A 309 8.22 -13.58 -5.55
CA THR A 309 6.76 -13.58 -5.50
C THR A 309 6.21 -12.20 -5.89
N LEU A 310 4.89 -12.07 -6.03
CA LEU A 310 4.22 -10.78 -6.24
C LEU A 310 3.60 -10.25 -4.95
N LEU A 311 3.76 -8.95 -4.76
CA LEU A 311 3.01 -8.15 -3.81
C LEU A 311 2.04 -7.26 -4.55
N TRP A 312 0.79 -7.22 -4.09
CA TRP A 312 -0.22 -6.30 -4.57
C TRP A 312 -0.37 -5.15 -3.55
N PRO A 313 0.16 -3.96 -3.86
CA PRO A 313 0.17 -2.86 -2.92
C PRO A 313 -1.23 -2.29 -2.67
N MET A 314 -1.45 -1.84 -1.45
CA MET A 314 -2.63 -1.12 -0.98
C MET A 314 -2.39 0.39 -1.01
N ASN A 315 -3.47 1.17 -0.98
CA ASN A 315 -3.37 2.62 -0.99
C ASN A 315 -2.69 3.17 0.28
N GLY A 316 -1.72 4.06 0.10
CA GLY A 316 -0.95 4.67 1.18
C GLY A 316 0.12 3.75 1.78
N LEU A 317 0.81 4.26 2.80
CA LEU A 317 1.87 3.55 3.49
C LEU A 317 1.28 2.43 4.38
N THR A 318 1.44 1.18 3.95
CA THR A 318 0.75 0.02 4.52
C THR A 318 1.75 -1.05 4.98
N SER A 319 1.46 -1.71 6.09
CA SER A 319 2.26 -2.82 6.61
C SER A 319 1.86 -4.15 5.96
N TYR A 320 2.85 -4.95 5.60
CA TYR A 320 2.70 -6.26 4.97
C TYR A 320 3.40 -7.34 5.79
N ALA A 321 2.81 -8.53 5.80
CA ALA A 321 3.42 -9.76 6.24
C ALA A 321 3.25 -10.78 5.09
N VAL A 322 4.23 -10.84 4.19
CA VAL A 322 4.17 -11.72 3.01
C VAL A 322 4.63 -13.12 3.42
N PRO A 323 3.78 -14.16 3.33
CA PRO A 323 4.18 -15.51 3.69
C PRO A 323 5.43 -15.95 2.89
N LEU A 324 6.45 -16.45 3.57
CA LEU A 324 7.65 -17.01 2.93
C LEU A 324 7.29 -18.20 2.03
N GLY A 325 6.24 -18.93 2.39
CA GLY A 325 5.66 -19.97 1.55
C GLY A 325 5.16 -19.45 0.19
N ASN A 326 5.01 -18.14 -0.02
CA ASN A 326 4.62 -17.59 -1.32
C ASN A 326 5.78 -17.41 -2.30
N PHE A 327 7.02 -17.53 -1.84
CA PHE A 327 8.20 -17.39 -2.69
C PHE A 327 8.46 -18.71 -3.43
N ALA A 328 8.78 -18.60 -4.72
CA ALA A 328 9.25 -19.72 -5.54
C ALA A 328 10.67 -19.43 -6.02
N VAL A 329 11.47 -20.47 -6.21
CA VAL A 329 12.77 -20.31 -6.89
C VAL A 329 12.51 -19.84 -8.31
N THR A 330 13.10 -18.72 -8.70
CA THR A 330 13.04 -18.18 -10.07
C THR A 330 14.39 -18.23 -10.77
N ASN A 331 15.48 -18.31 -10.01
CA ASN A 331 16.79 -18.65 -10.54
C ASN A 331 17.48 -19.65 -9.60
N ALA A 332 17.56 -20.91 -10.05
CA ALA A 332 18.19 -22.00 -9.31
C ALA A 332 19.72 -22.04 -9.46
N CYS A 333 20.30 -21.22 -10.34
CA CYS A 333 21.74 -21.20 -10.62
C CYS A 333 22.32 -22.58 -10.98
N GLY A 334 21.53 -23.46 -11.61
CA GLY A 334 21.97 -24.80 -12.00
C GLY A 334 22.20 -25.77 -10.83
N LEU A 335 21.70 -25.46 -9.63
CA LEU A 335 21.73 -26.39 -8.50
C LEU A 335 20.90 -27.64 -8.80
N ALA A 336 21.47 -28.82 -8.53
CA ALA A 336 20.79 -30.09 -8.70
C ALA A 336 19.67 -30.25 -7.66
N GLY A 337 18.54 -30.85 -8.08
CA GLY A 337 17.40 -31.12 -7.20
C GLY A 337 16.58 -29.89 -6.81
N VAL A 338 16.81 -28.75 -7.47
CA VAL A 338 16.07 -27.51 -7.26
C VAL A 338 15.13 -27.26 -8.44
N THR A 339 13.83 -27.20 -8.18
CA THR A 339 12.83 -26.83 -9.18
C THR A 339 12.67 -25.31 -9.20
N ALA A 340 12.64 -24.71 -10.39
CA ALA A 340 12.40 -23.28 -10.58
C ALA A 340 11.12 -23.02 -11.37
N ALA A 341 10.43 -21.93 -11.05
CA ALA A 341 9.34 -21.37 -11.81
C ALA A 341 9.85 -20.22 -12.71
N SER A 342 9.18 -19.97 -13.83
CA SER A 342 9.47 -18.83 -14.68
C SER A 342 9.07 -17.53 -14.00
N LEU A 343 9.99 -16.57 -13.91
CA LEU A 343 9.66 -15.25 -13.40
C LEU A 343 8.59 -14.58 -14.27
N ASP A 344 8.76 -14.60 -15.59
CA ASP A 344 7.87 -13.94 -16.54
C ASP A 344 6.58 -14.72 -16.81
N GLY A 345 6.68 -16.05 -16.86
CA GLY A 345 5.55 -16.91 -17.22
C GLY A 345 4.66 -17.28 -16.03
N ASP A 346 5.24 -17.49 -14.85
CA ASP A 346 4.51 -18.04 -13.71
C ASP A 346 4.31 -17.01 -12.58
N ILE A 347 5.37 -16.31 -12.17
CA ILE A 347 5.29 -15.36 -11.06
C ILE A 347 4.60 -14.07 -11.47
N ARG A 348 5.01 -13.45 -12.58
CA ARG A 348 4.41 -12.18 -13.05
C ARG A 348 2.97 -12.31 -13.52
N THR A 349 2.49 -13.53 -13.70
CA THR A 349 1.10 -13.82 -14.09
C THR A 349 0.21 -14.17 -12.90
N LEU A 350 0.74 -14.13 -11.67
CA LEU A 350 -0.05 -14.39 -10.46
C LEU A 350 -1.21 -13.39 -10.35
N PRO A 351 -2.46 -13.86 -10.16
CA PRO A 351 -3.63 -12.99 -10.01
C PRO A 351 -3.53 -12.05 -8.81
N ASN A 352 -4.23 -10.91 -8.83
CA ASN A 352 -4.36 -10.07 -7.64
C ASN A 352 -5.29 -10.72 -6.60
N PRO A 353 -4.80 -11.14 -5.41
CA PRO A 353 -5.61 -11.82 -4.40
C PRO A 353 -6.59 -10.89 -3.68
N ILE A 354 -6.50 -9.58 -3.85
CA ILE A 354 -7.32 -8.56 -3.16
C ILE A 354 -8.66 -8.32 -3.89
N THR A 355 -8.78 -8.74 -5.14
CA THR A 355 -10.05 -8.62 -5.89
C THR A 355 -11.08 -9.64 -5.41
N ALA A 356 -12.37 -9.40 -5.67
CA ALA A 356 -13.48 -10.24 -5.17
C ALA A 356 -13.31 -11.74 -5.48
N ASP A 357 -12.81 -12.08 -6.67
CA ASP A 357 -12.56 -13.46 -7.11
C ASP A 357 -11.07 -13.85 -7.09
N GLY A 358 -10.21 -12.91 -6.67
CA GLY A 358 -8.78 -12.96 -6.87
C GLY A 358 -8.05 -13.96 -5.98
N LEU A 359 -8.49 -14.12 -4.73
CA LEU A 359 -7.82 -14.96 -3.75
C LEU A 359 -7.79 -16.43 -4.18
N ALA A 360 -8.91 -16.96 -4.65
CA ALA A 360 -9.01 -18.35 -5.11
C ALA A 360 -8.14 -18.58 -6.36
N ALA A 361 -8.16 -17.64 -7.31
CA ALA A 361 -7.34 -17.69 -8.51
C ALA A 361 -5.84 -17.62 -8.17
N PHE A 362 -5.45 -16.75 -7.23
CA PHE A 362 -4.09 -16.67 -6.74
C PHE A 362 -3.65 -17.99 -6.09
N GLN A 363 -4.45 -18.56 -5.20
CA GLN A 363 -4.17 -19.86 -4.58
C GLN A 363 -4.01 -20.98 -5.61
N ALA A 364 -4.89 -21.01 -6.63
CA ALA A 364 -4.79 -21.98 -7.71
C ALA A 364 -3.52 -21.81 -8.55
N ALA A 365 -3.13 -20.57 -8.88
CA ALA A 365 -1.88 -20.29 -9.59
C ALA A 365 -0.66 -20.70 -8.75
N MET A 366 -0.69 -20.37 -7.46
CA MET A 366 0.34 -20.74 -6.48
C MET A 366 0.48 -22.25 -6.28
N ALA A 367 -0.59 -23.03 -6.51
CA ALA A 367 -0.54 -24.49 -6.48
C ALA A 367 0.18 -25.08 -7.72
N LYS A 368 0.14 -24.40 -8.87
CA LYS A 368 0.82 -24.85 -10.09
C LYS A 368 2.35 -24.78 -9.98
N ILE A 369 2.86 -23.90 -9.12
CA ILE A 369 4.30 -23.72 -8.84
C ILE A 369 4.72 -24.31 -7.48
N VAL A 370 3.95 -25.27 -6.93
CA VAL A 370 4.18 -25.82 -5.60
C VAL A 370 5.57 -26.45 -5.43
N ASP A 371 6.12 -27.07 -6.47
CA ASP A 371 7.46 -27.69 -6.40
C ASP A 371 8.59 -26.66 -6.31
N ALA A 372 8.47 -25.55 -7.06
CA ALA A 372 9.42 -24.44 -6.99
C ALA A 372 9.32 -23.71 -5.64
N ARG A 373 8.12 -23.60 -5.06
CA ARG A 373 7.90 -23.08 -3.71
C ARG A 373 8.46 -24.00 -2.63
N THR A 374 8.34 -25.31 -2.81
CA THR A 374 8.88 -26.31 -1.89
C THR A 374 10.40 -26.29 -1.90
N SER A 375 11.01 -26.15 -3.09
CA SER A 375 12.45 -25.92 -3.24
C SER A 375 12.88 -24.63 -2.53
N ALA A 376 12.12 -23.53 -2.69
CA ALA A 376 12.40 -22.25 -2.03
C ALA A 376 12.40 -22.38 -0.50
N MET A 377 11.37 -23.00 0.07
CA MET A 377 11.28 -23.23 1.52
C MET A 377 12.42 -24.11 2.06
N THR A 378 12.84 -25.11 1.30
CA THR A 378 13.98 -25.96 1.66
C THR A 378 15.28 -25.14 1.66
N LEU A 379 15.51 -24.37 0.61
CA LEU A 379 16.72 -23.57 0.45
C LEU A 379 16.82 -22.46 1.50
N MET A 380 15.71 -21.79 1.86
CA MET A 380 15.68 -20.78 2.93
C MET A 380 16.07 -21.35 4.31
N LYS A 381 15.80 -22.64 4.57
CA LYS A 381 16.21 -23.30 5.83
C LYS A 381 17.68 -23.72 5.83
N SER A 382 18.27 -23.92 4.64
CA SER A 382 19.65 -24.38 4.48
C SER A 382 20.64 -23.28 4.06
N SER A 383 20.16 -22.06 3.83
CA SER A 383 20.97 -20.93 3.34
C SER A 383 20.46 -19.62 3.93
N ASN A 384 21.36 -18.65 4.05
CA ASN A 384 21.03 -17.33 4.54
C ASN A 384 20.38 -16.49 3.44
N VAL A 385 19.38 -15.70 3.81
CA VAL A 385 18.88 -14.58 3.02
C VAL A 385 19.89 -13.45 3.11
N VAL A 386 20.42 -13.05 1.96
CA VAL A 386 21.50 -12.05 1.86
C VAL A 386 20.98 -10.70 1.41
N GLN A 387 19.96 -10.69 0.56
CA GLN A 387 19.37 -9.46 0.02
C GLN A 387 17.86 -9.62 -0.13
N VAL A 388 17.14 -8.57 0.26
CA VAL A 388 15.73 -8.35 -0.08
C VAL A 388 15.69 -7.30 -1.17
N ARG A 389 14.94 -7.56 -2.25
CA ARG A 389 14.77 -6.62 -3.36
C ARG A 389 13.30 -6.35 -3.61
N PHE A 390 12.98 -5.07 -3.73
CA PHE A 390 11.69 -4.56 -4.19
C PHE A 390 11.87 -4.07 -5.62
N ARG A 391 11.12 -4.65 -6.56
CA ARG A 391 11.17 -4.26 -7.97
C ARG A 391 9.77 -3.94 -8.45
N LEU A 392 9.54 -2.66 -8.67
CA LEU A 392 8.33 -2.13 -9.28
C LEU A 392 8.59 -1.99 -10.79
N MET A 393 7.76 -2.66 -11.58
CA MET A 393 7.94 -2.68 -13.03
C MET A 393 7.20 -1.51 -13.67
N ASP A 394 7.90 -0.73 -14.48
CA ASP A 394 7.24 0.02 -15.52
C ASP A 394 6.97 -0.92 -16.69
N VAL A 395 5.78 -0.83 -17.27
CA VAL A 395 5.39 -1.74 -18.34
C VAL A 395 5.75 -1.09 -19.64
N ASN A 396 6.61 -1.78 -20.38
CA ASN A 396 6.65 -1.62 -21.81
C ASN A 396 5.30 -2.05 -22.36
N ASP A 397 4.45 -1.09 -22.67
CA ASP A 397 3.31 -1.34 -23.54
C ASP A 397 3.18 -0.20 -24.52
N SER A 398 2.80 -0.56 -25.72
CA SER A 398 2.48 0.30 -26.86
C SER A 398 1.38 1.34 -26.59
N GLN A 399 0.90 1.49 -25.34
CA GLN A 399 -0.16 2.37 -24.93
C GLN A 399 0.21 3.05 -23.61
N LYS A 400 0.23 4.38 -23.64
CA LYS A 400 0.14 5.24 -22.46
C LYS A 400 -1.15 4.90 -21.70
N THR A 401 -1.19 3.84 -20.92
CA THR A 401 -2.33 3.58 -20.05
C THR A 401 -2.27 4.57 -18.89
N ASN A 402 -3.13 5.58 -18.96
CA ASN A 402 -3.48 6.49 -17.86
C ASN A 402 -2.35 7.37 -17.28
N GLY A 403 -1.37 7.78 -18.10
CA GLY A 403 -0.43 8.86 -17.71
C GLY A 403 0.49 8.54 -16.53
N VAL A 404 0.74 7.25 -16.24
CA VAL A 404 1.71 6.88 -15.20
C VAL A 404 3.11 6.91 -15.78
N TYR A 405 3.80 8.04 -15.59
CA TYR A 405 5.23 8.20 -15.85
C TYR A 405 6.07 8.14 -14.58
N ALA A 406 5.42 7.90 -13.43
CA ALA A 406 6.00 7.97 -12.10
C ALA A 406 5.81 6.64 -11.37
N SER A 407 6.91 6.04 -10.92
CA SER A 407 6.91 4.79 -10.16
C SER A 407 7.43 4.99 -8.75
N ASP A 408 6.71 5.77 -7.95
CA ASP A 408 7.16 6.09 -6.59
C ASP A 408 7.02 4.88 -5.67
N LEU A 409 8.07 4.60 -4.92
CA LEU A 409 8.16 3.50 -3.98
C LEU A 409 8.74 4.03 -2.66
N THR A 410 7.95 3.99 -1.59
CA THR A 410 8.39 4.40 -0.25
C THR A 410 8.41 3.18 0.66
N LEU A 411 9.59 2.84 1.17
CA LEU A 411 9.77 1.85 2.23
C LEU A 411 9.92 2.57 3.56
N LYS A 412 9.20 2.12 4.56
CA LYS A 412 9.50 2.46 5.96
C LYS A 412 10.42 1.38 6.53
N GLY A 413 11.33 1.78 7.42
CA GLY A 413 12.23 0.90 8.17
C GLY A 413 11.50 -0.20 8.92
N ALA A 414 12.27 -1.12 9.52
CA ALA A 414 11.81 -2.40 10.08
C ALA A 414 11.42 -3.44 9.00
N ILE A 415 12.37 -3.77 8.14
CA ILE A 415 12.27 -4.93 7.24
C ILE A 415 12.72 -6.16 8.03
N THR A 416 11.84 -7.14 8.11
CA THR A 416 11.93 -8.24 9.06
C THR A 416 11.59 -9.57 8.41
N ILE A 417 12.17 -10.65 8.92
CA ILE A 417 11.71 -12.02 8.68
C ILE A 417 11.23 -12.56 10.03
N GLN A 418 9.97 -12.97 10.10
CA GLN A 418 9.21 -13.16 11.35
C GLN A 418 8.48 -14.49 11.40
#